data_AF-A0A8H7ZEL9-F1
#
_entry.id   AF-A0A8H7ZEL9-F1
#
_cell.length_a   1.000
_cell.length_b   1.000
_cell.length_c   1.000
_cell.angle_alpha   90.00
_cell.angle_beta   90.00
_cell.angle_gamma   90.00
#
_symmetry.space_group_name_H-M   'P 1'
#
loop_
_entity.id
_entity.type
_entity.pdbx_description
1 polymer ?
#
loop_
_entity_poly.entity_id
_entity_poly.type
_entity_poly.pdbx_seq_one_letter_code
_entity_poly.pdbx_strand_id
1 'polypeptide(L)'
;MSQLKRTNLNSIKDLQKTTDENLSSVLQQLGYEESFTITDLKLGLGLATVAIAGLLFLADKKYQFKDIYSLTVAACVVYGLLNGILFLINLKYKNVKYIGVDSKGKKIIIASATKKYEPNYNVTVTVNETVVTGSIPFNKFFDAIGYFNRDEFTKLITEEISKVGKKDQ
;
A
#
# COMPACT_ATOMS: atom_id res chain seq x y z
N MET A 1 17.03 -20.52 -0.17
CA MET A 1 15.81 -20.96 0.54
C MET A 1 15.42 -19.86 1.52
N SER A 2 14.38 -19.09 1.24
CA SER A 2 13.89 -18.09 2.21
C SER A 2 13.41 -18.81 3.45
N GLN A 3 14.08 -18.56 4.58
CA GLN A 3 13.68 -19.03 5.90
C GLN A 3 12.21 -18.70 6.10
N LEU A 4 11.34 -19.71 6.22
CA LEU A 4 9.93 -19.51 6.51
C LEU A 4 9.85 -18.84 7.90
N LYS A 5 9.40 -17.58 7.91
CA LYS A 5 9.28 -16.80 9.14
C LYS A 5 8.11 -17.33 9.96
N ARG A 6 8.41 -17.87 11.14
CA ARG A 6 7.38 -18.28 12.11
C ARG A 6 6.65 -17.04 12.60
N THR A 7 5.34 -17.01 12.41
CA THR A 7 4.50 -15.87 12.76
C THR A 7 3.82 -16.13 14.10
N ASN A 8 3.69 -15.09 14.92
CA ASN A 8 2.97 -15.20 16.18
C ASN A 8 1.46 -15.29 15.92
N LEU A 9 0.90 -16.49 16.14
CA LEU A 9 -0.53 -16.78 15.94
C LEU A 9 -1.45 -15.95 16.86
N ASN A 10 -0.95 -15.51 18.01
CA ASN A 10 -1.74 -14.73 18.98
C ASN A 10 -1.77 -13.23 18.62
N SER A 11 -1.00 -12.80 17.62
CA SER A 11 -0.91 -11.42 17.19
C SER A 11 -1.55 -11.25 15.82
N ILE A 12 -2.79 -10.74 15.80
CA ILE A 12 -3.54 -10.46 14.56
C ILE A 12 -2.75 -9.50 13.65
N LYS A 13 -2.00 -8.56 14.24
CA LYS A 13 -1.15 -7.64 13.48
C LYS A 13 0.03 -8.36 12.80
N ASP A 14 0.64 -9.33 13.46
CA ASP A 14 1.72 -10.11 12.86
C ASP A 14 1.20 -11.03 11.76
N LEU A 15 0.04 -11.67 11.97
CA LEU A 15 -0.65 -12.45 10.94
C LEU A 15 -0.98 -11.63 9.71
N GLN A 16 -1.56 -10.44 9.89
CA GLN A 16 -1.83 -9.52 8.79
C GLN A 16 -0.54 -9.11 8.09
N LYS A 17 0.49 -8.71 8.84
CA LYS A 17 1.77 -8.26 8.28
C LYS A 17 2.42 -9.35 7.44
N THR A 18 2.49 -10.58 7.92
CA THR A 18 3.06 -11.70 7.16
C THR A 18 2.25 -12.04 5.92
N THR A 19 0.92 -11.91 5.99
CA THR A 19 0.05 -12.08 4.83
C THR A 19 0.29 -10.99 3.79
N ASP A 20 0.31 -9.73 4.21
CA ASP A 20 0.61 -8.57 3.36
C ASP A 20 2.00 -8.70 2.69
N GLU A 21 3.02 -9.17 3.43
CA GLU A 21 4.38 -9.41 2.92
C GLU A 21 4.44 -10.47 1.81
N ASN A 22 3.56 -11.49 1.86
CA ASN A 22 3.50 -12.54 0.84
C ASN A 22 2.53 -12.23 -0.30
N LEU A 23 1.68 -11.22 -0.16
CA LEU A 23 0.61 -10.87 -1.10
C LEU A 23 1.16 -10.52 -2.49
N SER A 24 2.21 -9.69 -2.58
CA SER A 24 2.82 -9.32 -3.86
C SER A 24 3.33 -10.56 -4.61
N SER A 25 4.03 -11.46 -3.91
CA SER A 25 4.57 -12.68 -4.52
C SER A 25 3.47 -13.64 -5.01
N VAL A 26 2.35 -13.74 -4.29
CA VAL A 26 1.19 -14.54 -4.69
C VAL A 26 0.51 -13.96 -5.93
N LEU A 27 0.34 -12.65 -5.99
CA LEU A 27 -0.31 -11.99 -7.13
C LEU A 27 0.58 -11.99 -8.38
N GLN A 28 1.90 -11.93 -8.20
CA GLN A 28 2.85 -12.09 -9.29
C GLN A 28 2.78 -13.50 -9.89
N GLN A 29 2.57 -14.54 -9.08
CA GLN A 29 2.29 -15.90 -9.57
C GLN A 29 0.99 -15.98 -10.38
N LEU A 30 0.03 -15.11 -10.10
CA LEU A 30 -1.24 -15.01 -10.83
C LEU A 30 -1.14 -14.15 -12.10
N GLY A 31 0.04 -13.61 -12.43
CA GLY A 31 0.29 -12.83 -13.64
C GLY A 31 0.06 -11.32 -13.51
N TYR A 32 -0.15 -10.80 -12.29
CA TYR A 32 -0.25 -9.36 -12.06
C TYR A 32 1.14 -8.74 -11.84
N GLU A 33 1.45 -7.67 -12.56
CA GLU A 33 2.65 -6.86 -12.33
C GLU A 33 2.36 -5.78 -11.28
N GLU A 34 3.21 -5.69 -10.27
CA GLU A 34 3.08 -4.71 -9.20
C GLU A 34 3.39 -3.30 -9.71
N SER A 35 2.51 -2.34 -9.39
CA SER A 35 2.66 -0.94 -9.75
C SER A 35 3.13 -0.13 -8.53
N PHE A 36 4.33 0.44 -8.63
CA PHE A 36 4.94 1.27 -7.60
C PHE A 36 4.62 2.77 -7.73
N THR A 37 3.76 3.17 -8.66
CA THR A 37 3.52 4.59 -9.00
C THR A 37 3.13 5.45 -7.79
N ILE A 38 2.34 4.91 -6.85
CA ILE A 38 1.94 5.66 -5.65
C ILE A 38 3.12 5.81 -4.68
N THR A 39 3.98 4.79 -4.57
CA THR A 39 5.20 4.83 -3.76
C THR A 39 6.18 5.85 -4.34
N ASP A 40 6.41 5.80 -5.65
CA ASP A 40 7.29 6.73 -6.35
C ASP A 40 6.79 8.17 -6.25
N LEU A 41 5.47 8.38 -6.35
CA LEU A 41 4.87 9.70 -6.18
C LEU A 41 5.07 10.24 -4.76
N LYS A 42 4.88 9.42 -3.72
CA LYS A 42 5.15 9.81 -2.33
C LYS A 42 6.62 10.15 -2.12
N LEU A 43 7.51 9.34 -2.69
CA LEU A 43 8.96 9.57 -2.61
C LEU A 43 9.35 10.88 -3.32
N GLY A 44 8.86 11.10 -4.54
CA GLY A 44 9.11 12.31 -5.30
C GLY A 44 8.60 13.58 -4.60
N LEU A 45 7.38 13.53 -4.05
CA LEU A 45 6.83 14.63 -3.25
C LEU A 45 7.67 14.90 -1.99
N GLY A 46 8.09 13.85 -1.28
CA GLY A 46 8.98 13.97 -0.13
C GLY A 46 10.32 14.62 -0.49
N LEU A 47 10.98 14.12 -1.54
CA LEU A 47 12.26 14.68 -2.02
C LEU A 47 12.12 16.14 -2.48
N ALA A 48 11.02 16.50 -3.12
CA ALA A 48 10.74 17.88 -3.51
C ALA A 48 10.69 18.81 -2.30
N THR A 49 10.05 18.40 -1.20
CA THR A 49 10.00 19.22 0.02
C THR A 49 11.39 19.42 0.66
N VAL A 50 12.22 18.38 0.66
CA VAL A 50 13.61 18.47 1.16
C VAL A 50 14.46 19.37 0.26
N ALA A 51 14.28 19.29 -1.05
CA ALA A 51 14.98 20.16 -2.00
C ALA A 51 14.62 21.65 -1.79
N ILE A 52 13.33 21.96 -1.59
CA ILE A 52 12.88 23.32 -1.27
C ILE A 52 13.52 23.82 0.02
N ALA A 53 13.54 23.01 1.08
CA ALA A 53 14.18 23.37 2.34
C ALA A 53 15.68 23.62 2.20
N GLY A 54 16.38 22.78 1.42
CA GLY A 54 17.80 22.94 1.13
C GLY A 54 18.10 24.22 0.34
N LEU A 55 17.30 24.54 -0.68
CA LEU A 55 17.43 25.78 -1.44
C LEU A 55 17.16 27.02 -0.57
N LEU A 56 16.16 26.96 0.31
CA LEU A 56 15.85 28.04 1.24
C LEU A 56 17.03 28.30 2.19
N PHE A 57 17.60 27.24 2.76
CA PHE A 57 18.77 27.34 3.64
C PHE A 57 19.99 27.94 2.93
N LEU A 58 20.22 27.60 1.67
CA LEU A 58 21.29 28.20 0.87
C LEU A 58 21.03 29.69 0.55
N ALA A 59 19.78 30.07 0.34
CA ALA A 59 19.40 31.47 0.15
C ALA A 59 19.59 32.28 1.44
N ASP A 60 19.15 31.75 2.59
CA ASP A 60 19.31 32.35 3.91
C ASP A 60 20.78 32.57 4.27
N LYS A 61 21.69 31.71 3.79
CA LYS A 61 23.13 31.88 3.98
C LYS A 61 23.74 33.04 3.18
N LYS A 62 23.14 33.43 2.06
CA LYS A 62 23.71 34.40 1.11
C LYS A 62 23.12 35.81 1.20
N TYR A 63 21.84 35.94 1.56
CA TYR A 63 21.15 37.23 1.56
C TYR A 63 20.67 37.62 2.96
N GLN A 64 20.32 38.89 3.15
CA GLN A 64 19.72 39.34 4.41
C GLN A 64 18.24 38.94 4.48
N PHE A 65 17.77 38.63 5.68
CA PHE A 65 16.41 38.12 5.93
C PHE A 65 15.29 39.00 5.33
N LYS A 66 15.49 40.33 5.26
CA LYS A 66 14.50 41.27 4.68
C LYS A 66 14.21 41.00 3.21
N ASP A 67 15.23 40.60 2.44
CA ASP A 67 15.09 40.39 0.99
C ASP A 67 14.53 38.99 0.67
N ILE A 68 14.76 38.03 1.56
CA ILE A 68 14.32 36.63 1.39
C ILE A 68 12.93 36.41 2.00
N TYR A 69 12.44 37.28 2.88
CA TYR A 69 11.17 37.10 3.59
C TYR A 69 10.02 36.68 2.66
N SER A 70 9.82 37.39 1.55
CA SER A 70 8.77 37.06 0.57
C SER A 70 8.99 35.69 -0.10
N LEU A 71 10.25 35.31 -0.34
CA LEU A 71 10.61 34.00 -0.88
C LEU A 71 10.35 32.90 0.15
N THR A 72 10.69 33.12 1.41
CA THR A 72 10.45 32.19 2.51
C THR A 72 8.96 31.95 2.73
N VAL A 73 8.16 33.02 2.73
CA VAL A 73 6.69 32.89 2.81
C VAL A 73 6.15 32.09 1.62
N ALA A 74 6.60 32.38 0.40
CA ALA A 74 6.20 31.61 -0.79
C ALA A 74 6.60 30.13 -0.68
N ALA A 75 7.81 29.83 -0.21
CA ALA A 75 8.30 28.47 -0.01
C ALA A 75 7.47 27.71 1.05
N CYS A 76 7.07 28.37 2.15
CA CYS A 76 6.18 27.79 3.14
C CYS A 76 4.80 27.45 2.57
N VAL A 77 4.24 28.32 1.71
CA VAL A 77 2.96 28.05 1.04
C VAL A 77 3.08 26.83 0.11
N VAL A 78 4.13 26.77 -0.72
CA VAL A 78 4.37 25.63 -1.62
C VAL A 78 4.57 24.34 -0.80
N TYR A 79 5.36 24.39 0.26
CA TYR A 79 5.56 23.27 1.17
C TYR A 79 4.24 22.78 1.78
N GLY A 80 3.38 23.70 2.23
CA GLY A 80 2.05 23.39 2.76
C GLY A 80 1.17 22.69 1.73
N LEU A 81 1.16 23.16 0.48
CA LEU A 81 0.41 22.54 -0.61
C LEU A 81 0.91 21.12 -0.93
N LEU A 82 2.23 20.91 -1.01
CA LEU A 82 2.81 19.59 -1.24
C LEU A 82 2.44 18.60 -0.13
N ASN A 83 2.50 19.04 1.13
CA ASN A 83 2.07 18.21 2.26
C ASN A 83 0.57 17.94 2.25
N GLY A 84 -0.26 18.91 1.83
CA GLY A 84 -1.70 18.71 1.64
C GLY A 84 -2.00 17.65 0.58
N ILE A 85 -1.32 17.69 -0.57
CA ILE A 85 -1.45 16.66 -1.61
C ILE A 85 -1.03 15.29 -1.07
N LEU A 86 0.11 15.21 -0.38
CA LEU A 86 0.59 13.97 0.23
C LEU A 86 -0.40 13.41 1.25
N PHE A 87 -1.05 14.28 2.04
CA PHE A 87 -2.10 13.90 2.97
C PHE A 87 -3.31 13.29 2.26
N LEU A 88 -3.79 13.93 1.18
CA LEU A 88 -4.91 13.42 0.38
C LEU A 88 -4.60 12.05 -0.26
N ILE A 89 -3.39 11.86 -0.77
CA ILE A 89 -2.94 10.57 -1.31
C ILE A 89 -2.96 9.51 -0.20
N ASN A 90 -2.42 9.81 0.99
CA ASN A 90 -2.44 8.85 2.10
C ASN A 90 -3.85 8.52 2.58
N LEU A 91 -4.79 9.48 2.53
CA LEU A 91 -6.18 9.25 2.89
C LEU A 91 -6.88 8.34 1.87
N LYS A 92 -6.68 8.58 0.56
CA LYS A 92 -7.30 7.80 -0.52
C LYS A 92 -6.78 6.36 -0.59
N TYR A 93 -5.49 6.16 -0.39
CA TYR A 93 -4.84 4.84 -0.46
C TYR A 93 -4.65 4.20 0.92
N LYS A 94 -5.46 4.60 1.91
CA LYS A 94 -5.42 4.02 3.24
C LYS A 94 -5.78 2.54 3.17
N ASN A 95 -4.94 1.69 3.76
CA ASN A 95 -5.07 0.22 3.77
C ASN A 95 -4.86 -0.49 2.43
N VAL A 96 -4.56 0.23 1.35
CA VAL A 96 -4.16 -0.39 0.08
C VAL A 96 -2.78 -1.00 0.26
N LYS A 97 -2.68 -2.31 0.05
CA LYS A 97 -1.43 -3.09 0.23
C LYS A 97 -0.79 -3.45 -1.08
N TYR A 98 -1.59 -3.59 -2.13
CA TYR A 98 -1.11 -3.97 -3.43
C TYR A 98 -1.92 -3.28 -4.52
N ILE A 99 -1.21 -2.82 -5.55
CA ILE A 99 -1.79 -2.31 -6.79
C ILE A 99 -1.08 -3.06 -7.90
N GLY A 100 -1.84 -3.80 -8.70
CA GLY A 100 -1.30 -4.56 -9.82
C GLY A 100 -1.97 -4.19 -11.13
N VAL A 101 -1.29 -4.48 -12.23
CA VAL A 101 -1.84 -4.38 -13.58
C VAL A 101 -1.66 -5.74 -14.26
N ASP A 102 -2.75 -6.28 -14.81
CA ASP A 102 -2.71 -7.49 -15.64
C ASP A 102 -2.13 -7.16 -17.03
N SER A 103 -1.65 -8.17 -17.75
CA SER A 103 -1.16 -8.04 -19.14
C SER A 103 -2.20 -7.45 -20.10
N LYS A 104 -3.49 -7.52 -19.75
CA LYS A 104 -4.61 -6.89 -20.48
C LYS A 104 -4.87 -5.42 -20.08
N GLY A 105 -4.03 -4.83 -19.24
CA GLY A 105 -4.18 -3.47 -18.73
C GLY A 105 -5.23 -3.30 -17.64
N LYS A 106 -5.82 -4.39 -17.12
CA LYS A 106 -6.81 -4.33 -16.03
C LYS A 106 -6.10 -4.02 -14.72
N LYS A 107 -6.49 -2.94 -14.05
CA LYS A 107 -5.93 -2.53 -12.76
C LYS A 107 -6.66 -3.24 -11.62
N ILE A 108 -5.91 -3.94 -10.78
CA ILE A 108 -6.39 -4.54 -9.54
C ILE A 108 -5.83 -3.76 -8.35
N ILE A 109 -6.69 -3.44 -7.39
CA ILE A 109 -6.32 -2.80 -6.13
C ILE A 109 -6.78 -3.72 -5.01
N ILE A 110 -5.83 -4.12 -4.15
CA ILE A 110 -6.12 -4.96 -2.99
C ILE A 110 -5.84 -4.16 -1.73
N ALA A 111 -6.88 -3.97 -0.93
CA ALA A 111 -6.80 -3.41 0.40
C ALA A 111 -7.03 -4.50 1.45
N SER A 112 -6.23 -4.50 2.52
CA SER A 112 -6.36 -5.43 3.64
C SER A 112 -6.73 -4.72 4.92
N ALA A 113 -7.66 -5.30 5.66
CA ALA A 113 -8.08 -4.80 6.96
C ALA A 113 -8.28 -5.95 7.95
N THR A 114 -7.92 -5.71 9.20
CA THR A 114 -8.23 -6.62 10.30
C THR A 114 -8.97 -5.86 11.38
N LYS A 115 -9.92 -6.53 12.04
CA LYS A 115 -10.61 -6.00 13.21
C LYS A 115 -9.93 -6.52 14.46
N LYS A 116 -9.98 -5.72 15.53
CA LYS A 116 -9.42 -6.12 16.82
C LYS A 116 -10.18 -7.34 17.34
N TYR A 117 -9.46 -8.39 17.73
CA TYR A 117 -9.99 -9.66 18.24
C TYR A 117 -10.72 -10.56 17.25
N GLU A 118 -10.80 -10.19 15.97
CA GLU A 118 -11.33 -11.08 14.92
C GLU A 118 -10.18 -11.68 14.11
N PRO A 119 -9.97 -13.01 14.12
CA PRO A 119 -8.90 -13.68 13.38
C PRO A 119 -9.26 -13.87 11.89
N ASN A 120 -9.82 -12.82 11.29
CA ASN A 120 -10.24 -12.77 9.89
C ASN A 120 -9.44 -11.72 9.13
N TYR A 121 -8.87 -12.14 8.01
CA TYR A 121 -8.25 -11.27 7.03
C TYR A 121 -9.34 -10.72 6.10
N ASN A 122 -9.76 -9.47 6.33
CA ASN A 122 -10.71 -8.83 5.44
C ASN A 122 -9.94 -8.25 4.25
N VAL A 123 -10.30 -8.72 3.05
CA VAL A 123 -9.70 -8.27 1.80
C VAL A 123 -10.75 -7.55 0.99
N THR A 124 -10.40 -6.37 0.48
CA THR A 124 -11.23 -5.63 -0.48
C THR A 124 -10.49 -5.63 -1.81
N VAL A 125 -11.05 -6.33 -2.79
CA VAL A 125 -10.54 -6.39 -4.14
C VAL A 125 -11.34 -5.42 -5.00
N THR A 126 -10.65 -4.52 -5.67
CA THR A 126 -11.24 -3.59 -6.64
C THR A 126 -10.64 -3.84 -8.02
N VAL A 127 -11.47 -4.16 -9.00
CA VAL A 127 -11.06 -4.30 -10.42
C VAL A 127 -11.95 -3.40 -11.25
N ASN A 128 -11.36 -2.46 -12.01
CA ASN A 128 -12.08 -1.54 -12.89
C ASN A 128 -13.42 -1.03 -12.29
N GLU A 129 -13.36 -0.45 -11.09
CA GLU A 129 -14.49 0.14 -10.34
C GLU A 129 -15.44 -0.85 -9.63
N THR A 130 -15.36 -2.15 -9.94
CA THR A 130 -16.10 -3.16 -9.19
C THR A 130 -15.38 -3.50 -7.90
N VAL A 131 -16.06 -3.33 -6.76
CA VAL A 131 -15.53 -3.61 -5.42
C VAL A 131 -16.18 -4.88 -4.86
N VAL A 132 -15.35 -5.83 -4.44
CA VAL A 132 -15.78 -7.03 -3.70
C VAL A 132 -14.99 -7.13 -2.41
N THR A 133 -15.72 -7.34 -1.31
CA THR A 133 -15.16 -7.58 0.02
C THR A 133 -15.27 -9.06 0.36
N GLY A 134 -14.13 -9.67 0.69
CA GLY A 134 -14.03 -11.04 1.19
C GLY A 134 -13.48 -11.05 2.62
N SER A 135 -13.81 -12.10 3.37
CA SER A 135 -13.26 -12.32 4.71
C SER A 135 -12.71 -13.74 4.77
N ILE A 136 -11.39 -13.86 4.90
CA ILE A 136 -10.67 -15.13 4.91
C ILE A 136 -10.13 -15.38 6.33
N PRO A 137 -10.57 -16.42 7.05
CA PRO A 137 -10.03 -16.76 8.35
C PRO A 137 -8.54 -17.14 8.27
N PHE A 138 -7.71 -16.62 9.17
CA PHE A 138 -6.26 -16.90 9.16
C PHE A 138 -5.93 -18.39 9.30
N ASN A 139 -6.78 -19.16 9.99
CA ASN A 139 -6.59 -20.60 10.18
C ASN A 139 -6.67 -21.44 8.89
N LYS A 140 -7.14 -20.86 7.78
CA LYS A 140 -7.23 -21.56 6.50
C LYS A 140 -5.90 -21.62 5.75
N PHE A 141 -4.99 -20.70 6.06
CA PHE A 141 -3.72 -20.58 5.34
C PHE A 141 -2.51 -20.38 6.28
N PHE A 142 -2.72 -20.31 7.60
CA PHE A 142 -1.67 -20.49 8.60
C PHE A 142 -1.77 -21.87 9.24
N ASP A 143 -0.64 -22.57 9.30
CA ASP A 143 -0.51 -23.85 9.99
C ASP A 143 -0.50 -23.66 11.52
N ALA A 144 -0.78 -24.71 12.28
CA ALA A 144 -0.82 -24.72 13.75
C ALA A 144 0.49 -24.28 14.41
N ILE A 145 1.61 -24.35 13.67
CA ILE A 145 2.95 -23.98 14.12
C ILE A 145 3.26 -22.50 13.81
N GLY A 146 2.43 -21.82 13.01
CA GLY A 146 2.57 -20.40 12.64
C GLY A 146 3.26 -20.16 11.29
N TYR A 147 3.25 -21.15 10.39
CA TYR A 147 3.81 -21.04 9.05
C TYR A 147 2.73 -20.65 8.03
N PHE A 148 3.09 -19.75 7.11
CA PHE A 148 2.20 -19.29 6.04
C PHE A 148 2.21 -20.28 4.87
N ASN A 149 1.06 -20.87 4.58
CA ASN A 149 0.85 -21.74 3.43
C ASN A 149 0.46 -20.89 2.22
N ARG A 150 1.42 -20.72 1.31
CA ARG A 150 1.25 -19.90 0.12
C ARG A 150 0.22 -20.47 -0.84
N ASP A 151 0.25 -21.77 -1.11
CA ASP A 151 -0.61 -22.40 -2.11
C ASP A 151 -2.09 -22.32 -1.73
N GLU A 152 -2.40 -22.55 -0.45
CA GLU A 152 -3.77 -22.42 0.06
C GLU A 152 -4.24 -20.96 0.02
N PHE A 153 -3.38 -20.01 0.37
CA PHE A 153 -3.72 -18.59 0.24
C PHE A 153 -3.95 -18.18 -1.22
N THR A 154 -3.13 -18.67 -2.16
CA THR A 154 -3.29 -18.42 -3.60
C THR A 154 -4.64 -18.92 -4.11
N LYS A 155 -5.10 -20.10 -3.68
CA LYS A 155 -6.43 -20.61 -4.05
C LYS A 155 -7.54 -19.69 -3.52
N LEU A 156 -7.50 -19.36 -2.23
CA LEU A 156 -8.53 -18.53 -1.57
C LEU A 156 -8.59 -17.12 -2.17
N ILE A 157 -7.46 -16.47 -2.43
CA ILE A 157 -7.44 -15.15 -3.06
C ILE A 157 -7.93 -15.21 -4.51
N THR A 158 -7.61 -16.28 -5.24
CA THR A 158 -8.09 -16.48 -6.62
C THR A 158 -9.61 -16.64 -6.65
N GLU A 159 -10.19 -17.34 -5.68
CA GLU A 159 -11.65 -17.44 -5.53
C GLU A 159 -12.29 -16.07 -5.27
N GLU A 160 -11.73 -15.25 -4.38
CA GLU A 160 -12.22 -13.89 -4.12
C GLU A 160 -12.08 -12.97 -5.34
N ILE A 161 -10.97 -13.06 -6.08
CA ILE A 161 -10.75 -12.30 -7.33
C ILE A 161 -11.74 -12.77 -8.43
N SER A 162 -11.99 -14.08 -8.52
CA SER A 162 -12.93 -14.63 -9.50
C SER A 162 -14.38 -14.17 -9.26
N LYS A 163 -14.77 -13.89 -8.01
CA LYS A 163 -16.08 -13.28 -7.70
C LYS A 163 -16.23 -11.89 -8.32
N VAL A 164 -15.13 -11.16 -8.51
CA VAL A 164 -15.15 -9.88 -9.23
C VAL A 164 -15.37 -10.10 -10.71
N GLY A 165 -14.67 -11.06 -11.33
CA GLY A 165 -14.81 -11.39 -12.75
C GLY A 165 -16.17 -11.96 -13.15
N LYS A 166 -16.84 -12.70 -12.25
CA LYS A 166 -18.21 -13.22 -12.48
C LYS A 166 -19.31 -12.15 -12.41
N LYS A 167 -19.03 -10.96 -11.86
CA LYS A 167 -19.97 -9.83 -11.88
C LYS A 167 -19.87 -9.01 -13.19
N ASP A 168 -18.87 -9.29 -14.02
CA ASP A 168 -18.57 -8.60 -15.28
C ASP A 168 -19.03 -9.44 -16.52
N GLN A 169 -19.80 -10.51 -16.29
CA GLN A 169 -20.54 -11.32 -17.30
C GLN A 169 -22.03 -11.26 -17.02
#